data_AF-A0A2V9MRD3-F1
#
_entry.id   AF-A0A2V9MRD3-F1
#
_cell.length_a   1.000
_cell.length_b   1.000
_cell.length_c   1.000
_cell.angle_alpha   90.00
_cell.angle_beta   90.00
_cell.angle_gamma   90.00
#
_symmetry.space_group_name_H-M   'P 1'
#
loop_
_entity.id
_entity.type
_entity.pdbx_description
1 polymer ?
#
loop_
_entity_poly.entity_id
_entity_poly.type
_entity_poly.pdbx_seq_one_letter_code
_entity_poly.pdbx_strand_id
1 'polypeptide(L)'
;MTTDCHIHIQPLHMFRPHALELIKKRRPNFEQIVEFTRSPKSFLKYLDAAGIDRAVLINYVAPDVIGFSSEVNQFIADYVK
;
A
#
# COMPACT_ATOMS: atom_id res chain seq x y z
N MET A 1 -3.55 -11.47 -20.09
CA MET A 1 -2.58 -10.78 -19.23
C MET A 1 -3.12 -9.40 -18.89
N THR A 2 -3.63 -9.24 -17.67
CA THR A 2 -4.16 -8.01 -17.10
C THR A 2 -3.07 -7.34 -16.26
N THR A 3 -2.85 -6.04 -16.45
CA THR A 3 -1.90 -5.27 -15.65
C THR A 3 -2.63 -4.10 -15.01
N ASP A 4 -2.64 -4.05 -13.67
CA ASP A 4 -3.14 -2.89 -12.93
C ASP A 4 -1.99 -1.90 -12.73
N CYS A 5 -2.22 -0.64 -13.10
CA CYS A 5 -1.20 0.40 -13.07
C CYS A 5 -1.38 1.42 -11.93
N HIS A 6 -2.37 1.24 -11.05
CA HIS A 6 -2.68 2.23 -10.01
C HIS A 6 -3.00 1.56 -8.66
N ILE A 7 -1.98 1.01 -8.01
CA ILE A 7 -2.10 0.45 -6.67
C ILE A 7 -1.17 1.18 -5.70
N HIS A 8 -1.66 1.44 -4.49
CA HIS A 8 -0.88 2.03 -3.39
C HIS A 8 -0.65 0.98 -2.32
N ILE A 9 0.62 0.61 -2.08
CA ILE A 9 1.07 -0.10 -0.87
C ILE A 9 1.85 0.89 -0.03
N GLN A 10 1.32 1.22 1.15
CA GLN A 10 1.78 2.39 1.91
C GLN A 10 2.35 2.01 3.28
N PRO A 11 3.46 2.62 3.69
CA PRO A 11 4.07 2.36 5.00
C PRO A 11 3.21 2.97 6.11
N LEU A 12 2.50 2.12 6.84
CA LEU A 12 1.56 2.56 7.90
C LEU A 12 2.21 3.43 8.98
N HIS A 13 3.51 3.25 9.24
CA HIS A 13 4.26 4.02 10.23
C HIS A 13 4.52 5.48 9.83
N MET A 14 4.39 5.82 8.54
CA MET A 14 4.56 7.20 8.04
C MET A 14 3.26 8.01 8.07
N PHE A 15 2.10 7.36 8.29
CA PHE A 15 0.85 8.09 8.36
C PHE A 15 0.81 8.99 9.59
N ARG A 16 0.29 10.21 9.40
CA ARG A 16 -0.14 11.04 10.52
C ARG A 16 -1.23 10.31 11.32
N PRO A 17 -1.24 10.37 12.66
CA PRO A 17 -2.17 9.59 13.48
C PRO A 17 -3.64 9.73 13.08
N HIS A 18 -4.11 10.96 12.84
CA HIS A 18 -5.50 11.21 12.46
C HIS A 18 -5.89 10.60 11.10
N ALA A 19 -4.94 10.55 10.15
CA ALA A 19 -5.17 9.94 8.84
C ALA A 19 -5.27 8.41 8.97
N LEU A 20 -4.39 7.80 9.77
CA LEU A 20 -4.42 6.36 10.04
C LEU A 20 -5.70 5.93 10.75
N GLU A 21 -6.16 6.71 11.74
CA GLU A 21 -7.42 6.43 12.45
C GLU A 21 -8.64 6.53 11.53
N LEU A 22 -8.66 7.49 10.61
CA LEU A 22 -9.72 7.58 9.61
C LEU A 22 -9.76 6.34 8.70
N ILE A 23 -8.59 5.87 8.25
CA ILE A 23 -8.49 4.66 7.41
C ILE A 23 -9.01 3.45 8.17
N LYS A 24 -8.57 3.23 9.42
CA LYS A 24 -9.05 2.14 10.28
C LYS A 24 -10.58 2.15 10.41
N LYS A 25 -11.17 3.33 10.63
CA LYS A 25 -12.63 3.49 10.76
C LYS A 25 -13.40 3.20 9.47
N ARG A 26 -12.80 3.47 8.30
CA ARG A 26 -13.49 3.40 7.01
C ARG A 26 -13.21 2.12 6.21
N ARG A 27 -12.14 1.38 6.54
CA ARG A 27 -11.74 0.15 5.84
C ARG A 27 -12.12 -1.08 6.68
N PRO A 28 -13.23 -1.77 6.38
CA PRO A 28 -13.61 -2.97 7.11
C PRO A 28 -12.58 -4.11 6.99
N ASN A 29 -11.74 -4.08 5.96
CA ASN A 29 -10.66 -5.04 5.71
C ASN A 29 -9.27 -4.49 6.14
N PHE A 30 -9.20 -3.63 7.15
CA PHE A 30 -7.94 -2.99 7.56
C PHE A 30 -6.83 -4.00 7.89
N GLU A 31 -7.14 -5.09 8.58
CA GLU A 31 -6.15 -6.12 8.92
C GLU A 31 -5.52 -6.78 7.69
N GLN A 32 -6.33 -7.03 6.65
CA GLN A 32 -5.84 -7.55 5.37
C GLN A 32 -4.93 -6.52 4.67
N ILE A 33 -5.28 -5.24 4.73
CA ILE A 33 -4.42 -4.15 4.19
C ILE A 33 -3.08 -4.13 4.93
N VAL A 34 -3.09 -4.22 6.27
CA VAL A 34 -1.85 -4.29 7.07
C VAL A 34 -0.98 -5.46 6.64
N GLU A 35 -1.58 -6.64 6.44
CA GLU A 35 -0.87 -7.83 5.96
C GLU A 35 -0.23 -7.60 4.59
N PHE A 36 -0.97 -7.00 3.65
CA PHE A 36 -0.40 -6.67 2.33
C PHE A 36 0.78 -5.71 2.45
N THR A 37 0.73 -4.70 3.33
CA THR A 37 1.88 -3.78 3.51
C THR A 37 3.13 -4.45 4.09
N ARG A 38 3.00 -5.63 4.71
CA ARG A 38 4.12 -6.37 5.31
C ARG A 38 4.61 -7.53 4.44
N SER A 39 3.74 -8.08 3.59
CA SER A 39 3.99 -9.29 2.83
C SER A 39 3.62 -9.11 1.35
N PRO A 40 4.63 -8.87 0.48
CA PRO A 40 4.44 -8.89 -0.98
C PRO A 40 3.81 -10.20 -1.47
N LYS A 41 4.15 -11.32 -0.83
CA LYS A 41 3.59 -12.64 -1.15
C LYS A 41 2.08 -12.71 -0.88
N SER A 42 1.62 -12.14 0.24
CA SER A 42 0.20 -12.11 0.59
C SER A 42 -0.58 -11.23 -0.39
N PHE A 43 0.02 -10.11 -0.82
CA PHE A 43 -0.55 -9.25 -1.86
C PHE A 43 -0.60 -9.94 -3.24
N LEU A 44 0.46 -10.63 -3.65
CA LEU A 44 0.47 -11.39 -4.92
C LEU A 44 -0.64 -12.45 -4.96
N LYS A 45 -0.84 -13.22 -3.88
CA LYS A 45 -1.95 -14.19 -3.80
C LYS A 45 -3.32 -13.55 -3.98
N TYR A 46 -3.48 -12.32 -3.48
CA TYR A 46 -4.72 -11.56 -3.68
C TYR A 46 -4.89 -11.13 -5.13
N LEU A 47 -3.82 -10.68 -5.80
CA LEU A 47 -3.84 -10.37 -7.23
C LEU A 47 -4.14 -11.60 -8.09
N ASP A 48 -3.56 -12.76 -7.77
CA ASP A 48 -3.83 -14.04 -8.44
C ASP A 48 -5.33 -14.38 -8.36
N ALA A 49 -5.91 -14.28 -7.16
CA ALA A 49 -7.34 -14.53 -6.93
C ALA A 49 -8.24 -13.51 -7.65
N ALA A 50 -7.74 -12.29 -7.89
CA ALA A 50 -8.43 -11.24 -8.63
C ALA A 50 -8.22 -11.32 -10.16
N GLY A 51 -7.39 -12.24 -10.66
CA GLY A 51 -7.07 -12.36 -12.09
C GLY A 51 -6.20 -11.22 -12.62
N ILE A 52 -5.34 -10.64 -11.76
CA ILE A 52 -4.39 -9.58 -12.11
C ILE A 52 -2.99 -10.19 -12.19
N ASP A 53 -2.40 -10.21 -13.39
CA ASP A 53 -1.10 -10.86 -13.62
C ASP A 53 0.08 -10.00 -13.14
N ARG A 54 -0.06 -8.67 -13.18
CA ARG A 54 1.00 -7.72 -12.81
C ARG A 54 0.42 -6.45 -12.21
N ALA A 55 1.15 -5.84 -11.29
CA ALA A 55 0.80 -4.56 -10.68
C ALA A 55 1.97 -3.57 -10.78
N VAL A 56 1.63 -2.30 -11.05
CA VAL A 56 2.53 -1.16 -10.82
C VAL A 56 2.12 -0.49 -9.52
N LEU A 57 3.07 -0.33 -8.61
CA LEU A 57 2.86 0.36 -7.35
C LEU A 57 3.27 1.83 -7.51
N ILE A 58 2.33 2.72 -7.23
CA ILE A 58 2.51 4.17 -7.34
C ILE A 58 2.54 4.81 -5.95
N ASN A 59 3.41 5.79 -5.80
CA ASN A 59 3.54 6.59 -4.59
C ASN A 59 3.24 8.06 -4.85
N TYR A 60 2.96 8.78 -3.77
CA TYR A 60 2.93 10.23 -3.73
C TYR A 60 3.58 10.74 -2.45
N VAL A 61 4.10 11.96 -2.51
CA VAL A 61 4.70 12.66 -1.37
C VAL A 61 3.71 13.71 -0.88
N ALA A 62 3.32 13.63 0.39
CA ALA A 62 2.34 14.53 1.01
C ALA A 62 2.61 14.66 2.53
N PRO A 63 3.74 15.25 2.93
CA PRO A 63 4.19 15.28 4.32
C PRO A 63 3.21 16.04 5.24
N ASP A 64 2.57 17.07 4.72
CA ASP A 64 1.69 17.94 5.51
C ASP A 64 0.27 17.40 5.70
N VAL A 65 -0.15 16.50 4.82
CA VAL A 65 -1.52 15.95 4.82
C VAL A 65 -1.54 14.53 5.34
N ILE A 66 -0.80 13.63 4.67
CA ILE A 66 -0.82 12.19 4.98
C ILE A 66 0.38 11.80 5.84
N GLY A 67 1.52 12.48 5.69
CA GLY A 67 2.77 12.19 6.41
C GLY A 67 3.86 11.55 5.56
N PHE A 68 3.60 11.25 4.29
CA PHE A 68 4.61 10.66 3.42
C PHE A 68 5.69 11.67 3.00
N SER A 69 6.91 11.45 3.48
CA SER A 69 8.14 12.02 2.93
C SER A 69 8.54 11.30 1.63
N SER A 70 9.65 11.70 1.02
CA SER A 70 10.24 11.00 -0.13
C SER A 70 10.70 9.57 0.19
N GLU A 71 10.84 9.21 1.46
CA GLU A 71 11.26 7.85 1.90
C GLU A 71 10.27 6.78 1.48
N VAL A 72 9.01 7.15 1.19
CA VAL A 72 7.99 6.22 0.65
C VAL A 72 8.44 5.53 -0.64
N ASN A 73 9.27 6.21 -1.45
CA ASN A 73 9.82 5.64 -2.68
C ASN A 73 10.87 4.57 -2.42
N GLN A 74 11.69 4.75 -1.38
CA GLN A 74 12.64 3.72 -0.97
C GLN A 74 11.90 2.53 -0.36
N PHE A 75 10.89 2.79 0.48
CA PHE A 75 10.03 1.74 1.04
C PHE A 75 9.42 0.86 -0.05
N ILE A 76 8.81 1.44 -1.09
CA ILE A 76 8.19 0.64 -2.15
C ILE A 76 9.23 -0.11 -2.98
N ALA A 77 10.39 0.49 -3.23
CA ALA A 77 11.48 -0.15 -3.96
C ALA A 77 12.02 -1.38 -3.21
N ASP A 78 12.05 -1.34 -1.88
CA ASP A 78 12.44 -2.49 -1.05
C ASP A 78 11.33 -3.54 -0.93
N TYR A 79 10.07 -3.10 -0.90
CA TYR A 79 8.91 -3.99 -0.84
C TYR A 79 8.78 -4.89 -2.08
N VAL A 80 9.14 -4.40 -3.28
CA VAL A 80 9.01 -5.15 -4.53
C VAL A 80 10.22 -6.02 -4.90
N LYS A 81 11.25 -6.09 -4.05
CA LYS A 81 12.41 -6.97 -4.24
C LYS A 81 12.07 -8.43 -3.93
#